data_AF-A0A8I1B4C7-F1
#
_entry.id   AF-A0A8I1B4C7-F1
#
_cell.length_a   1.000
_cell.length_b   1.000
_cell.length_c   1.000
_cell.angle_alpha   90.00
_cell.angle_beta   90.00
_cell.angle_gamma   90.00
#
_symmetry.space_group_name_H-M   'P 1'
#
loop_
_entity.id
_entity.type
_entity.pdbx_description
1 polymer ?
#
loop_
_entity_poly.entity_id
_entity_poly.type
_entity_poly.pdbx_seq_one_letter_code
_entity_poly.pdbx_strand_id
1 'polypeptide(L)'
;GEGKGFSGGGDLDLVQQMADDFDVRTRVWREARDLVYNIINCSKPIVSAMHGAAVGAGLVAGLLADISIAARDARIIDGHTRLGVTAGDHAAIVWPLLCGMA
;
A
#
# COMPACT_ATOMS: atom_id res chain seq x y z
N GLY A 1 4.54 5.67 -9.51
CA GLY A 1 3.87 5.65 -10.81
C GLY A 1 4.68 6.36 -11.86
N GLU A 2 5.27 5.58 -12.73
CA GLU A 2 5.83 5.90 -14.05
C GLU A 2 5.33 4.76 -14.97
N GLY A 3 5.07 5.03 -16.26
CA GLY A 3 4.64 3.98 -17.19
C GLY A 3 3.17 3.57 -17.05
N LYS A 4 2.88 2.26 -17.02
CA LYS A 4 1.52 1.72 -17.18
C LYS A 4 0.68 1.63 -15.90
N GLY A 5 1.25 1.94 -14.74
CA GLY A 5 0.58 1.76 -13.45
C GLY A 5 1.17 2.61 -12.34
N PHE A 6 0.39 2.83 -11.30
CA PHE A 6 0.82 3.55 -10.11
C PHE A 6 1.86 2.72 -9.33
N SER A 7 1.50 1.47 -9.02
CA SER A 7 2.39 0.44 -8.46
C SER A 7 1.78 -0.96 -8.62
N GLY A 8 2.62 -1.94 -8.97
CA GLY A 8 2.26 -3.36 -9.01
C GLY A 8 2.22 -4.05 -7.65
N GLY A 9 2.59 -3.35 -6.57
CA GLY A 9 2.68 -3.89 -5.21
C GLY A 9 4.07 -4.40 -4.85
N GLY A 10 4.12 -5.34 -3.91
CA GLY A 10 5.37 -5.92 -3.42
C GLY A 10 6.06 -6.77 -4.48
N ASP A 11 7.39 -6.71 -4.50
CA ASP A 11 8.23 -7.57 -5.32
C ASP A 11 8.14 -9.03 -4.85
N LEU A 12 7.93 -9.97 -5.77
CA LEU A 12 7.71 -11.38 -5.42
C LEU A 12 8.96 -12.05 -4.84
N ASP A 13 10.16 -11.64 -5.26
CA ASP A 13 11.40 -12.16 -4.71
C ASP A 13 11.58 -11.66 -3.27
N LEU A 14 11.21 -10.40 -3.00
CA LEU A 14 11.19 -9.86 -1.63
C LEU A 14 10.17 -10.60 -0.74
N VAL A 15 8.98 -10.92 -1.27
CA VAL A 15 7.97 -11.70 -0.55
C VAL A 15 8.51 -13.09 -0.18
N GLN A 16 9.21 -13.76 -1.10
CA GLN A 16 9.83 -15.05 -0.83
C GLN A 16 10.91 -14.94 0.25
N GLN A 17 11.78 -13.93 0.16
CA GLN A 17 12.82 -13.69 1.17
C GLN A 17 12.22 -13.42 2.56
N MET A 18 11.12 -12.67 2.64
CA MET A 18 10.41 -12.48 3.92
C MET A 18 9.82 -13.78 4.47
N ALA A 19 9.43 -14.73 3.62
CA ALA A 19 8.95 -16.03 4.09
C ALA A 19 10.10 -16.85 4.70
N ASP A 20 11.27 -16.83 4.06
CA ASP A 20 12.40 -17.71 4.38
C ASP A 20 13.33 -17.14 5.47
N ASP A 21 13.43 -15.81 5.60
CA ASP A 21 14.39 -15.14 6.48
C ASP A 21 13.70 -14.22 7.49
N PHE A 22 13.96 -14.47 8.78
CA PHE A 22 13.38 -13.70 9.89
C PHE A 22 13.91 -12.26 9.98
N ASP A 23 15.20 -12.03 9.70
CA ASP A 23 15.81 -10.71 9.78
C ASP A 23 15.29 -9.84 8.62
N VAL A 24 15.14 -10.42 7.43
CA VAL A 24 14.47 -9.75 6.31
C VAL A 24 13.01 -9.44 6.67
N ARG A 25 12.27 -10.41 7.18
CA ARG A 25 10.86 -10.23 7.57
C ARG A 25 10.67 -9.11 8.59
N THR A 26 11.50 -9.07 9.63
CA THR A 26 11.40 -8.05 10.68
C THR A 26 11.87 -6.69 10.21
N ARG A 27 12.87 -6.59 9.34
CA ARG A 27 13.25 -5.34 8.68
C ARG A 27 12.10 -4.80 7.83
N VAL A 28 11.55 -5.59 6.93
CA VAL A 28 10.45 -5.16 6.03
C VAL A 28 9.20 -4.81 6.83
N TRP A 29 8.90 -5.54 7.91
CA TRP A 29 7.80 -5.18 8.81
C TRP A 29 7.97 -3.78 9.42
N ARG A 30 9.18 -3.42 9.85
CA ARG A 30 9.48 -2.07 10.36
C ARG A 30 9.37 -1.02 9.26
N GLU A 31 9.88 -1.31 8.07
CA GLU A 31 9.79 -0.40 6.91
C GLU A 31 8.33 -0.15 6.49
N ALA A 32 7.50 -1.19 6.44
CA ALA A 32 6.07 -1.08 6.13
C ALA A 32 5.32 -0.25 7.19
N ARG A 33 5.62 -0.48 8.48
CA ARG A 33 5.07 0.32 9.57
C ARG A 33 5.48 1.79 9.42
N ASP A 34 6.75 2.05 9.18
CA ASP A 34 7.29 3.40 9.09
C ASP A 34 6.74 4.14 7.87
N LEU A 35 6.47 3.46 6.74
CA LEU A 35 5.80 4.04 5.58
C LEU A 35 4.43 4.63 5.96
N VAL A 36 3.59 3.87 6.68
CA VAL A 36 2.26 4.33 7.12
C VAL A 36 2.38 5.54 8.04
N TYR A 37 3.17 5.42 9.12
CA TYR A 37 3.24 6.48 10.12
C TYR A 37 3.95 7.72 9.62
N ASN A 38 4.93 7.61 8.71
CA ASN A 38 5.59 8.78 8.15
C ASN A 38 4.67 9.57 7.21
N ILE A 39 3.77 8.90 6.49
CA ILE A 39 2.74 9.59 5.69
C ILE A 39 1.74 10.28 6.62
N ILE A 40 1.18 9.55 7.60
CA ILE A 40 0.19 10.10 8.54
C ILE A 40 0.74 11.29 9.34
N ASN A 41 2.01 11.25 9.73
CA ASN A 41 2.65 12.32 10.51
C ASN A 41 3.35 13.37 9.62
N CYS A 42 3.18 13.32 8.30
CA CYS A 42 3.75 14.33 7.42
C CYS A 42 3.05 15.67 7.65
N SER A 43 3.82 16.73 7.94
CA SER A 43 3.26 18.07 8.15
C SER A 43 2.88 18.79 6.85
N LYS A 44 3.30 18.26 5.71
CA LYS A 44 3.01 18.82 4.39
C LYS A 44 1.91 18.01 3.72
N PRO A 45 0.99 18.66 2.99
CA PRO A 45 -0.06 17.95 2.28
C PRO A 45 0.54 17.05 1.18
N ILE A 46 0.01 15.83 1.07
CA ILE A 46 0.37 14.83 0.07
C ILE A 46 -0.79 14.66 -0.89
N VAL A 47 -0.51 14.80 -2.19
CA VAL A 47 -1.47 14.53 -3.27
C VAL A 47 -0.99 13.32 -4.05
N SER A 48 -1.83 12.29 -4.15
CA SER A 48 -1.56 11.11 -4.98
C SER A 48 -2.30 11.20 -6.32
N ALA A 49 -1.64 10.76 -7.40
CA ALA A 49 -2.22 10.64 -8.73
C ALA A 49 -2.11 9.19 -9.20
N MET A 50 -3.20 8.43 -9.04
CA MET A 50 -3.26 7.00 -9.31
C MET A 50 -3.80 6.73 -10.71
N HIS A 51 -2.98 6.11 -11.57
CA HIS A 51 -3.38 5.60 -12.89
C HIS A 51 -3.09 4.10 -13.00
N GLY A 52 -3.80 3.38 -13.86
CA GLY A 52 -3.58 1.94 -14.05
C GLY A 52 -3.64 1.15 -12.73
N ALA A 53 -2.78 0.15 -12.56
CA ALA A 53 -2.76 -0.67 -11.35
C ALA A 53 -2.16 0.08 -10.13
N ALA A 54 -2.86 0.04 -9.00
CA ALA A 54 -2.41 0.51 -7.68
C ALA A 54 -2.66 -0.62 -6.66
N VAL A 55 -1.62 -1.37 -6.31
CA VAL A 55 -1.75 -2.64 -5.61
C VAL A 55 -0.93 -2.69 -4.30
N GLY A 56 -1.48 -3.30 -3.25
CA GLY A 56 -0.79 -3.69 -2.01
C GLY A 56 0.08 -2.58 -1.41
N ALA A 57 1.35 -2.88 -1.11
CA ALA A 57 2.29 -1.94 -0.49
C ALA A 57 2.41 -0.59 -1.23
N GLY A 58 2.21 -0.56 -2.55
CA GLY A 58 2.21 0.69 -3.32
C GLY A 58 0.94 1.52 -3.14
N LEU A 59 -0.19 0.87 -2.84
CA LEU A 59 -1.47 1.50 -2.58
C LEU A 59 -1.46 2.34 -1.29
N VAL A 60 -0.58 2.01 -0.33
CA VAL A 60 -0.38 2.76 0.92
C VAL A 60 -0.15 4.25 0.66
N ALA A 61 0.81 4.59 -0.20
CA ALA A 61 1.11 5.98 -0.57
C ALA A 61 0.01 6.64 -1.43
N GLY A 62 -0.82 5.82 -2.07
CA GLY A 62 -1.99 6.28 -2.81
C GLY A 62 -3.11 6.72 -1.88
N LEU A 63 -3.58 5.81 -1.02
CA LEU A 63 -4.78 5.99 -0.18
C LEU A 63 -4.56 6.75 1.12
N LEU A 64 -3.34 6.78 1.65
CA LEU A 64 -3.02 7.60 2.84
C LEU A 64 -2.70 9.06 2.49
N ALA A 65 -2.70 9.43 1.20
CA ALA A 65 -2.57 10.82 0.79
C ALA A 65 -3.79 11.65 1.22
N ASP A 66 -3.57 12.92 1.57
CA ASP A 66 -4.66 13.84 1.94
C ASP A 66 -5.67 14.02 0.80
N ILE A 67 -5.17 14.06 -0.44
CA ILE A 67 -5.99 14.14 -1.65
C ILE A 67 -5.56 13.04 -2.61
N SER A 68 -6.46 12.07 -2.81
CA SER A 68 -6.28 10.98 -3.76
C SER A 68 -7.01 11.25 -5.07
N ILE A 69 -6.25 11.43 -6.17
CA ILE A 69 -6.81 11.59 -7.51
C ILE A 69 -6.65 10.27 -8.26
N ALA A 70 -7.76 9.59 -8.55
CA ALA A 70 -7.76 8.34 -9.31
C ALA A 70 -8.25 8.56 -10.74
N ALA A 71 -7.50 8.03 -11.73
CA ALA A 71 -7.94 7.94 -13.10
C ALA A 71 -9.17 7.03 -13.23
N ARG A 72 -10.02 7.27 -14.24
CA ARG A 72 -11.26 6.48 -14.45
C ARG A 72 -10.98 4.99 -14.68
N ASP A 73 -9.80 4.66 -15.19
CA ASP A 73 -9.34 3.31 -15.46
C ASP A 73 -8.43 2.74 -14.37
N ALA A 74 -8.22 3.47 -13.26
CA ALA A 74 -7.43 2.99 -12.14
C ALA A 74 -8.00 1.67 -11.59
N ARG A 75 -7.10 0.76 -11.21
CA ARG A 75 -7.41 -0.53 -10.59
C ARG A 75 -6.81 -0.55 -9.19
N ILE A 76 -7.63 -0.32 -8.19
CA ILE A 76 -7.25 -0.29 -6.77
C ILE A 76 -7.49 -1.67 -6.17
N ILE A 77 -6.43 -2.30 -5.66
CA ILE A 77 -6.48 -3.69 -5.17
C ILE A 77 -5.57 -3.82 -3.95
N ASP A 78 -6.10 -4.22 -2.79
CA ASP A 78 -5.25 -4.56 -1.64
C ASP A 78 -4.41 -5.84 -1.94
N GLY A 79 -5.09 -6.94 -2.29
CA GLY A 79 -4.46 -8.16 -2.81
C GLY A 79 -3.86 -9.11 -1.76
N HIS A 80 -3.72 -8.72 -0.50
CA HIS A 80 -3.06 -9.53 0.54
C HIS A 80 -3.78 -10.87 0.79
N THR A 81 -5.11 -10.87 0.82
CA THR A 81 -5.89 -12.08 1.06
C THR A 81 -5.74 -13.10 -0.07
N ARG A 82 -5.57 -12.63 -1.32
CA ARG A 82 -5.28 -13.49 -2.47
C ARG A 82 -3.85 -14.05 -2.43
N LEU A 83 -2.91 -13.28 -1.88
CA LEU A 83 -1.54 -13.74 -1.63
C LEU A 83 -1.46 -14.76 -0.48
N GLY A 84 -2.47 -14.79 0.41
CA GLY A 84 -2.54 -15.71 1.55
C GLY A 84 -2.08 -15.10 2.88
N VAL A 85 -2.05 -13.77 2.98
CA VAL A 85 -1.66 -13.05 4.21
C VAL A 85 -2.71 -12.02 4.60
N THR A 86 -2.67 -11.57 5.85
CA THR A 86 -3.56 -10.52 6.35
C THR A 86 -3.26 -9.18 5.65
N ALA A 87 -4.30 -8.41 5.34
CA ALA A 87 -4.22 -7.03 4.83
C ALA A 87 -3.78 -6.04 5.94
N GLY A 88 -2.52 -6.16 6.37
CA GLY A 88 -1.98 -5.47 7.54
C GLY A 88 -1.11 -4.25 7.24
N ASP A 89 -0.97 -3.85 5.98
CA ASP A 89 -0.03 -2.82 5.53
C ASP A 89 -0.61 -1.39 5.56
N HIS A 90 -1.93 -1.23 5.43
CA HIS A 90 -2.66 0.05 5.61
C HIS A 90 -4.17 -0.14 5.72
N ALA A 91 -4.70 -1.25 5.16
CA ALA A 91 -6.12 -1.36 4.91
C ALA A 91 -6.98 -1.18 6.18
N ALA A 92 -6.58 -1.85 7.27
CA ALA A 92 -7.32 -1.86 8.52
C ALA A 92 -7.43 -0.47 9.21
N ILE A 93 -6.46 0.43 9.02
CA ILE A 93 -6.49 1.74 9.68
C ILE A 93 -7.35 2.76 8.93
N VAL A 94 -7.52 2.61 7.61
CA VAL A 94 -8.11 3.66 6.77
C VAL A 94 -9.38 3.26 6.03
N TRP A 95 -9.51 2.02 5.55
CA TRP A 95 -10.66 1.63 4.71
C TRP A 95 -12.02 1.81 5.39
N PRO A 96 -12.21 1.42 6.67
CA PRO A 96 -13.49 1.62 7.34
C PRO A 96 -13.91 3.09 7.41
N LEU A 97 -12.95 4.02 7.49
CA LEU A 97 -13.20 5.46 7.52
C LEU A 97 -13.51 6.01 6.11
N LEU A 98 -12.95 5.41 5.06
CA LEU A 98 -13.14 5.85 3.68
C LEU A 98 -14.43 5.33 3.05
N CYS A 99 -14.78 4.08 3.31
CA CYS A 99 -15.85 3.38 2.58
C CYS A 99 -16.80 2.58 3.46
N GLY A 100 -16.70 2.70 4.79
CA GLY A 100 -17.56 1.99 5.73
C GLY A 100 -17.16 0.52 5.92
N MET A 101 -17.81 -0.13 6.89
CA MET A 101 -17.68 -1.57 7.14
C MET A 101 -18.78 -2.40 6.48
N ALA A 102 -19.88 -1.73 6.09
CA ALA A 102 -21.09 -2.30 5.49
C ALA A 102 -21.86 -1.21 4.74
#